data_AF-A0A7Y3I7I8-F1
#
_entry.id   AF-A0A7Y3I7I8-F1
#
_cell.length_a   1.000
_cell.length_b   1.000
_cell.length_c   1.000
_cell.angle_alpha   90.00
_cell.angle_beta   90.00
_cell.angle_gamma   90.00
#
_symmetry.space_group_name_H-M   'P 1'
#
loop_
_entity.id
_entity.type
_entity.pdbx_description
1 polymer ?
#
loop_
_entity_poly.entity_id
_entity_poly.type
_entity_poly.pdbx_seq_one_letter_code
_entity_poly.pdbx_strand_id
1 'polypeptide(L)'
;MDREEYADKLALSGEPEKAMAVMKERKWTVAVDFDGVLHSYTTPWLNAHTIPDPPVPGAIEWLHSTVQTFNVAIYSTRSKTWRGRRAMKAWLKKHAGNIYWEAPGFLGLEDVTFSAEKPPALVYVDDRAYRFTGDNFPTQDEIHNLRPWNKGRKDRQNGKP
;
A
#
# COMPACT_ATOMS: atom_id res chain seq x y z
N MET A 1 -6.50 21.65 15.40
CA MET A 1 -5.06 21.61 15.17
C MET A 1 -4.76 20.61 14.09
N ASP A 2 -4.77 21.13 12.88
CA ASP A 2 -4.27 20.46 11.69
C ASP A 2 -2.73 20.53 11.66
N ARG A 3 -2.15 19.96 10.61
CA ARG A 3 -0.70 19.90 10.40
C ARG A 3 -0.03 21.28 10.29
N GLU A 4 -0.69 22.27 9.69
CA GLU A 4 -0.17 23.63 9.53
C GLU A 4 -0.14 24.37 10.88
N GLU A 5 -1.26 24.37 11.61
CA GLU A 5 -1.39 24.97 12.93
C GLU A 5 -0.37 24.36 13.92
N TYR A 6 -0.09 23.07 13.79
CA TYR A 6 0.94 22.40 14.59
C TYR A 6 2.37 22.80 14.21
N ALA A 7 2.66 22.94 12.92
CA ALA A 7 3.98 23.38 12.45
C ALA A 7 4.27 24.82 12.92
N ASP A 8 3.29 25.71 12.83
CA ASP A 8 3.41 27.08 13.33
C ASP A 8 3.68 27.12 14.84
N LYS A 9 2.98 26.27 15.61
CA LYS A 9 3.22 26.14 17.05
C LYS A 9 4.64 25.67 17.35
N LEU A 10 5.18 24.71 16.60
CA LEU A 10 6.56 24.24 16.76
C LEU A 10 7.57 25.35 16.46
N ALA A 11 7.35 26.11 15.38
CA ALA A 11 8.22 27.23 15.01
C ALA A 11 8.22 28.32 16.10
N LEU A 12 7.05 28.69 16.62
CA LEU A 12 6.90 29.66 17.72
C LEU A 12 7.53 29.17 19.04
N SER A 13 7.59 27.85 19.25
CA SER A 13 8.23 27.24 20.42
C SER A 13 9.75 27.09 20.33
N GLY A 14 10.37 27.59 19.25
CA GLY A 14 11.82 27.51 19.04
C GLY A 14 12.29 26.18 18.43
N GLU A 15 11.39 25.41 17.81
CA GLU A 15 11.70 24.14 17.15
C GLU A 15 11.49 24.19 15.61
N PRO A 16 12.13 25.13 14.88
CA PRO A 16 11.87 25.36 13.45
C PRO A 16 12.21 24.17 12.56
N GLU A 17 13.21 23.36 12.92
CA GLU A 17 13.54 22.14 12.16
C GLU A 17 12.41 21.10 12.18
N LYS A 18 11.72 20.96 13.33
CA LYS A 18 10.57 20.07 13.45
C LYS A 18 9.38 20.59 12.65
N ALA A 19 9.14 21.90 12.69
CA ALA A 19 8.11 22.54 11.86
C ALA A 19 8.36 22.31 10.36
N MET A 20 9.60 22.49 9.91
CA MET A 20 9.99 22.22 8.52
C MET A 20 9.83 20.74 8.14
N ALA A 21 10.19 19.81 9.04
CA ALA A 21 9.99 18.39 8.81
C ALA A 21 8.50 18.05 8.66
N VAL A 22 7.66 18.66 9.50
CA VAL A 22 6.20 18.54 9.40
C VAL A 22 5.72 19.07 8.06
N MET A 23 6.26 20.15 7.49
CA MET A 23 5.75 20.75 6.25
C MET A 23 6.39 20.21 4.96
N LYS A 24 7.36 19.30 5.06
CA LYS A 24 8.14 18.84 3.90
C LYS A 24 7.25 18.14 2.85
N GLU A 25 7.41 18.56 1.60
CA GLU A 25 6.74 17.92 0.46
C GLU A 25 7.29 16.51 0.19
N ARG A 26 6.37 15.61 -0.17
CA ARG A 26 6.67 14.23 -0.56
C ARG A 26 7.03 14.20 -2.04
N LYS A 27 8.30 13.88 -2.35
CA LYS A 27 8.82 13.92 -3.73
C LYS A 27 8.57 12.64 -4.54
N TRP A 28 8.46 11.50 -3.86
CA TRP A 28 8.43 10.20 -4.52
C TRP A 28 7.11 9.47 -4.22
N THR A 29 6.66 8.70 -5.20
CA THR A 29 5.46 7.87 -5.09
C THR A 29 5.83 6.41 -4.90
N VAL A 30 5.16 5.73 -3.97
CA VAL A 30 5.17 4.27 -3.82
C VAL A 30 3.86 3.75 -4.36
N ALA A 31 3.92 2.87 -5.36
CA ALA A 31 2.76 2.15 -5.86
C ALA A 31 2.58 0.87 -5.05
N VAL A 32 1.38 0.65 -4.52
CA VAL A 32 1.09 -0.47 -3.63
C VAL A 32 -0.09 -1.26 -4.20
N ASP A 33 0.11 -2.54 -4.48
CA ASP A 33 -1.01 -3.41 -4.81
C ASP A 33 -1.93 -3.61 -3.58
N PHE A 34 -3.16 -4.04 -3.82
CA PHE A 34 -4.14 -4.22 -2.75
C PHE A 34 -4.26 -5.69 -2.32
N ASP A 35 -4.71 -6.57 -3.21
CA ASP A 35 -5.08 -7.96 -2.91
C ASP A 35 -3.85 -8.89 -2.86
N GLY A 36 -3.39 -9.19 -1.64
CA GLY A 36 -2.17 -9.95 -1.39
C GLY A 36 -1.04 -9.09 -0.81
N VAL A 37 -1.22 -7.77 -0.72
CA VAL A 37 -0.24 -6.84 -0.11
C VAL A 37 -0.84 -6.12 1.09
N LEU A 38 -1.92 -5.35 0.90
CA LEU A 38 -2.63 -4.69 2.00
C LEU A 38 -3.73 -5.57 2.56
N HIS A 39 -4.50 -6.20 1.67
CA HIS A 39 -5.58 -7.13 1.95
C HIS A 39 -5.04 -8.57 1.92
N SER A 40 -5.39 -9.41 2.91
CA SER A 40 -4.77 -10.74 3.06
C SER A 40 -5.08 -11.72 1.93
N TYR A 41 -6.15 -11.45 1.18
CA TYR A 41 -6.58 -12.17 -0.01
C TYR A 41 -6.65 -13.69 0.17
N THR A 42 -7.23 -14.10 1.30
CA THR A 42 -7.49 -15.51 1.64
C THR A 42 -8.76 -16.04 1.00
N THR A 43 -9.77 -15.20 0.80
CA THR A 43 -11.00 -15.54 0.09
C THR A 43 -10.79 -15.39 -1.42
N PRO A 44 -11.24 -16.35 -2.26
CA PRO A 44 -11.21 -16.21 -3.70
C PRO A 44 -11.85 -14.92 -4.20
N TRP A 45 -11.37 -14.40 -5.33
CA TRP A 45 -11.95 -13.21 -5.95
C TRP A 45 -13.46 -13.36 -6.16
N LEU A 46 -14.22 -12.41 -5.64
CA LEU A 46 -15.68 -12.35 -5.80
C LEU A 46 -16.06 -11.33 -6.88
N ASN A 47 -15.72 -10.07 -6.64
CA ASN A 47 -15.92 -8.95 -7.55
C ASN A 47 -15.12 -7.75 -7.05
N ALA A 48 -15.05 -6.69 -7.85
CA ALA A 48 -14.21 -5.52 -7.56
C ALA A 48 -14.56 -4.76 -6.27
N HIS A 49 -15.77 -4.89 -5.73
CA HIS A 49 -16.26 -4.07 -4.63
C HIS A 49 -16.63 -4.84 -3.35
N THR A 50 -16.40 -6.16 -3.35
CA THR A 50 -16.57 -7.03 -2.17
C THR A 50 -15.17 -7.41 -1.67
N ILE A 51 -14.86 -6.99 -0.44
CA ILE A 51 -13.52 -7.13 0.18
C ILE A 51 -13.72 -7.74 1.57
N PRO A 52 -13.80 -9.09 1.68
CA PRO A 52 -14.21 -9.76 2.91
C PRO A 52 -13.04 -9.96 3.90
N ASP A 53 -11.83 -10.17 3.40
CA ASP A 53 -10.68 -10.52 4.26
C ASP A 53 -10.08 -9.32 5.01
N PRO A 54 -9.41 -9.56 6.16
CA PRO A 54 -8.72 -8.51 6.92
C PRO A 54 -7.43 -8.05 6.24
N PRO A 55 -6.75 -7.03 6.81
CA PRO A 55 -5.43 -6.64 6.36
C PRO A 55 -4.40 -7.76 6.54
N VAL A 56 -3.34 -7.72 5.73
CA VAL A 56 -2.10 -8.43 6.04
C VAL A 56 -1.55 -7.89 7.38
N PRO A 57 -1.09 -8.74 8.31
CA PRO A 57 -0.53 -8.27 9.58
C PRO A 57 0.58 -7.23 9.37
N GLY A 58 0.46 -6.07 10.03
CA GLY A 58 1.42 -4.96 9.91
C GLY A 58 1.23 -4.04 8.70
N ALA A 59 0.32 -4.37 7.76
CA ALA A 59 0.18 -3.59 6.53
C ALA A 59 -0.38 -2.18 6.76
N ILE A 60 -1.28 -2.01 7.73
CA ILE A 60 -1.87 -0.70 8.04
C ILE A 60 -0.82 0.21 8.70
N GLU A 61 -0.04 -0.33 9.63
CA GLU A 61 1.05 0.38 10.31
C GLU A 61 2.17 0.75 9.34
N TRP A 62 2.52 -0.17 8.44
CA TRP A 62 3.48 0.09 7.37
C TRP A 62 2.97 1.18 6.42
N LEU A 63 1.70 1.12 6.01
CA LEU A 63 1.12 2.13 5.13
C LEU A 63 1.13 3.52 5.79
N HIS A 64 0.77 3.59 7.08
CA HIS A 64 0.74 4.84 7.85
C HIS A 64 2.13 5.45 8.01
N SER A 65 3.17 4.64 8.26
CA SER A 65 4.56 5.14 8.29
C SER A 65 5.05 5.57 6.90
N THR A 66 4.63 4.88 5.85
CA THR A 66 5.02 5.18 4.46
C THR A 66 4.46 6.53 4.00
N VAL A 67 3.19 6.83 4.28
CA VAL A 67 2.55 8.10 3.86
C VAL A 67 3.18 9.35 4.49
N GLN A 68 3.90 9.21 5.61
CA GLN A 68 4.62 10.33 6.22
C GLN A 68 5.79 10.81 5.35
N THR A 69 6.35 9.93 4.51
CA THR A 69 7.56 10.20 3.72
C THR A 69 7.30 10.21 2.22
N PHE A 70 6.36 9.39 1.76
CA PHE A 70 6.10 9.14 0.34
C PHE A 70 4.64 9.41 -0.02
N ASN A 71 4.40 9.88 -1.25
CA ASN A 71 3.06 9.77 -1.80
C ASN A 71 2.75 8.28 -1.97
N VAL A 72 1.54 7.85 -1.59
CA VAL A 72 1.14 6.46 -1.75
C VAL A 72 -0.02 6.36 -2.73
N ALA A 73 0.16 5.50 -3.73
CA ALA A 73 -0.82 5.20 -4.75
C ALA A 73 -1.18 3.72 -4.68
N ILE A 74 -2.38 3.42 -4.17
CA ILE A 74 -2.94 2.06 -4.27
C ILE A 74 -3.32 1.80 -5.73
N TYR A 75 -2.60 0.88 -6.35
CA TYR A 75 -2.77 0.49 -7.74
C TYR A 75 -3.18 -0.98 -7.81
N SER A 76 -4.48 -1.22 -8.02
CA SER A 76 -5.08 -2.54 -8.04
C SER A 76 -6.00 -2.68 -9.25
N THR A 77 -6.27 -3.92 -9.66
CA THR A 77 -7.34 -4.22 -10.63
C THR A 77 -8.69 -3.65 -10.17
N ARG A 78 -8.95 -3.63 -8.85
CA ARG A 78 -10.14 -2.98 -8.25
C ARG A 78 -10.18 -1.48 -8.53
N SER A 79 -9.02 -0.82 -8.66
CA SER A 79 -8.93 0.62 -8.92
C SER A 79 -9.48 1.03 -10.27
N LYS A 80 -9.71 0.09 -11.22
CA LYS A 80 -10.27 0.41 -12.54
C LYS A 80 -11.71 0.90 -12.50
N THR A 81 -12.47 0.55 -11.46
CA THR A 81 -13.87 0.99 -11.32
C THR A 81 -14.05 1.95 -10.15
N TRP A 82 -14.98 2.89 -10.28
CA TRP A 82 -15.34 3.77 -9.16
C TRP A 82 -15.85 2.99 -7.94
N ARG A 83 -16.62 1.92 -8.17
CA ARG A 83 -17.12 1.04 -7.09
C ARG A 83 -15.96 0.35 -6.35
N GLY A 84 -14.96 -0.15 -7.08
CA GLY A 84 -13.78 -0.78 -6.48
C GLY A 84 -12.94 0.21 -5.67
N ARG A 85 -12.69 1.42 -6.20
CA ARG A 85 -12.01 2.51 -5.45
C ARG A 85 -12.76 2.86 -4.16
N ARG A 86 -14.08 2.99 -4.21
CA ARG A 86 -14.90 3.25 -3.01
C ARG A 86 -14.84 2.10 -2.01
N ALA A 87 -14.89 0.86 -2.46
CA ALA A 87 -14.80 -0.30 -1.60
C ALA A 87 -13.44 -0.37 -0.88
N MET A 88 -12.33 -0.17 -1.60
CA MET A 88 -11.00 -0.15 -0.98
C MET A 88 -10.85 1.02 0.01
N LYS A 89 -11.36 2.21 -0.32
CA LYS A 89 -11.36 3.36 0.61
C LYS A 89 -12.16 3.06 1.88
N ALA A 90 -13.34 2.47 1.74
CA ALA A 90 -14.17 2.10 2.89
C ALA A 90 -13.52 1.01 3.75
N TRP A 91 -12.92 0.01 3.11
CA TRP A 91 -12.15 -1.04 3.78
C TRP A 91 -10.96 -0.44 4.54
N LEU A 92 -10.19 0.45 3.90
CA LEU A 92 -9.02 1.08 4.53
C LEU A 92 -9.44 1.89 5.75
N LYS A 93 -10.47 2.74 5.61
CA LYS A 93 -11.02 3.52 6.72
C LYS A 93 -11.50 2.65 7.88
N LYS A 94 -12.20 1.54 7.58
CA LYS A 94 -12.67 0.59 8.61
C LYS A 94 -11.52 0.01 9.41
N HIS A 95 -10.45 -0.42 8.74
CA HIS A 95 -9.34 -1.12 9.38
C HIS A 95 -8.28 -0.20 9.99
N ALA A 96 -8.17 1.03 9.47
CA ALA A 96 -7.30 2.06 10.01
C ALA A 96 -7.86 2.74 11.27
N GLY A 97 -9.18 2.80 11.44
CA GLY A 97 -9.77 3.48 12.59
C GLY A 97 -9.31 4.96 12.66
N ASN A 98 -8.75 5.38 13.80
CA ASN A 98 -8.35 6.77 14.01
C ASN A 98 -7.15 7.21 13.15
N ILE A 99 -6.21 6.31 12.83
CA ILE A 99 -5.07 6.65 11.97
C ILE A 99 -5.47 6.86 10.50
N TYR A 100 -6.75 6.65 10.18
CA TYR A 100 -7.27 7.05 8.88
C TYR A 100 -7.29 8.56 8.70
N TRP A 101 -7.31 9.34 9.79
CA TRP A 101 -7.41 10.78 9.75
C TRP A 101 -6.10 11.43 10.18
N GLU A 102 -5.83 12.60 9.60
CA GLU A 102 -4.75 13.48 10.02
C GLU A 102 -4.83 13.77 11.52
N ALA A 103 -3.67 13.79 12.16
CA ALA A 103 -3.48 14.20 13.53
C ALA A 103 -2.37 15.27 13.59
N PRO A 104 -2.28 16.06 14.68
CA PRO A 104 -1.20 17.04 14.83
C PRO A 104 0.19 16.48 14.54
N GLY A 105 0.80 16.95 13.45
CA GLY A 105 2.14 16.56 13.02
C GLY A 105 2.23 15.22 12.27
N PHE A 106 1.11 14.56 11.98
CA PHE A 106 1.08 13.27 11.28
C PHE A 106 -0.03 13.22 10.22
N LEU A 107 0.33 12.78 9.02
CA LEU A 107 -0.64 12.54 7.96
C LEU A 107 -1.45 11.28 8.25
N GLY A 108 -2.75 11.31 8.01
CA GLY A 108 -3.56 10.09 8.08
C GLY A 108 -3.58 9.33 6.75
N LEU A 109 -4.30 8.22 6.73
CA LEU A 109 -4.46 7.39 5.54
C LEU A 109 -5.52 7.92 4.54
N GLU A 110 -6.19 9.04 4.83
CA GLU A 110 -7.04 9.73 3.86
C GLU A 110 -6.25 10.30 2.67
N ASP A 111 -4.95 10.52 2.86
CA ASP A 111 -3.98 10.99 1.87
C ASP A 111 -3.59 9.93 0.83
N VAL A 112 -3.94 8.67 1.06
CA VAL A 112 -3.67 7.59 0.10
C VAL A 112 -4.57 7.76 -1.12
N THR A 113 -3.96 7.68 -2.31
CA THR A 113 -4.69 7.74 -3.58
C THR A 113 -5.01 6.35 -4.11
N PHE A 114 -6.07 6.22 -4.92
CA PHE A 114 -6.48 4.97 -5.56
C PHE A 114 -6.40 5.11 -7.08
N SER A 115 -5.22 4.85 -7.64
CA SER A 115 -4.91 5.13 -9.05
C SER A 115 -5.60 4.15 -10.00
N ALA A 116 -6.36 4.67 -10.96
CA ALA A 116 -6.96 3.84 -12.01
C ALA A 116 -5.92 3.44 -13.07
N GLU A 117 -4.90 4.26 -13.31
CA GLU A 117 -3.81 3.99 -14.26
C GLU A 117 -2.49 3.73 -13.54
N LYS A 118 -1.53 3.14 -14.26
CA LYS A 118 -0.20 2.83 -13.72
C LYS A 118 0.45 4.15 -13.23
N PRO A 119 0.67 4.32 -11.93
CA PRO A 119 1.24 5.55 -11.41
C PRO A 119 2.74 5.62 -11.74
N PRO A 120 3.30 6.80 -12.02
CA PRO A 120 4.75 6.99 -12.01
C PRO A 120 5.25 6.84 -10.57
N ALA A 121 5.98 5.76 -10.29
CA ALA A 121 6.38 5.39 -8.93
C ALA A 121 7.87 5.06 -8.85
N LEU A 122 8.46 5.37 -7.70
CA LEU A 122 9.82 4.99 -7.34
C LEU A 122 9.94 3.46 -7.21
N VAL A 123 8.91 2.82 -6.65
CA VAL A 123 8.83 1.37 -6.48
C VAL A 123 7.37 0.89 -6.52
N TYR A 124 7.19 -0.36 -6.95
CA TYR A 124 5.93 -1.09 -6.90
C TYR A 124 6.06 -2.19 -5.83
N VAL A 125 5.16 -2.21 -4.86
CA VAL A 125 5.03 -3.25 -3.84
C VAL A 125 3.83 -4.13 -4.22
N ASP A 126 4.10 -5.35 -4.68
CA ASP A 126 3.13 -6.21 -5.34
C ASP A 126 3.50 -7.69 -5.05
N ASP A 127 2.51 -8.51 -4.70
CA ASP A 127 2.71 -9.91 -4.26
C ASP A 127 3.09 -10.86 -5.41
N ARG A 128 2.97 -10.40 -6.65
CA ARG A 128 3.22 -11.16 -7.88
C ARG A 128 4.28 -10.53 -8.78
N ALA A 129 4.83 -9.37 -8.42
CA ALA A 129 5.87 -8.74 -9.20
C ALA A 129 7.20 -9.52 -9.13
N TYR A 130 7.85 -9.63 -10.28
CA TYR A 130 9.23 -10.11 -10.37
C TYR A 130 10.17 -8.91 -10.49
N ARG A 131 11.18 -8.81 -9.60
CA ARG A 131 12.16 -7.73 -9.67
C ARG A 131 13.18 -8.02 -10.77
N PHE A 132 13.02 -7.35 -11.90
CA PHE A 132 14.05 -7.32 -12.93
C PHE A 132 15.23 -6.42 -12.52
N THR A 133 16.45 -6.90 -12.68
CA THR A 133 17.72 -6.24 -12.32
C THR A 133 18.56 -5.86 -13.53
N GLY A 134 18.09 -6.16 -14.75
CA GLY A 134 18.77 -5.81 -16.00
C GLY A 134 19.11 -7.01 -16.88
N ASP A 135 19.25 -8.19 -16.27
CA ASP A 135 19.74 -9.42 -16.91
C ASP A 135 19.06 -10.71 -16.41
N ASN A 136 18.23 -10.63 -15.37
CA ASN A 136 17.60 -11.79 -14.73
C ASN A 136 16.20 -12.11 -15.30
N PHE A 137 16.08 -12.37 -16.60
CA PHE A 137 14.79 -12.82 -17.14
C PHE A 137 14.42 -14.20 -16.57
N PRO A 138 13.23 -14.38 -15.97
CA PRO A 138 12.81 -15.69 -15.51
C PRO A 138 12.48 -16.59 -16.71
N THR A 139 12.86 -17.86 -16.61
CA THR A 139 12.47 -18.91 -17.55
C THR A 139 10.95 -19.17 -17.52
N GLN A 140 10.41 -19.80 -18.56
CA GLN A 140 8.97 -20.14 -18.59
C GLN A 140 8.57 -21.04 -17.42
N ASP A 141 9.44 -21.98 -17.05
CA ASP A 141 9.21 -22.88 -15.92
C ASP A 141 9.19 -22.13 -14.58
N GLU A 142 10.10 -21.16 -14.38
CA GLU A 142 10.07 -20.31 -13.19
C GLU A 142 8.77 -19.52 -13.14
N ILE A 143 8.37 -18.85 -14.24
CA ILE A 143 7.11 -18.09 -14.33
C ILE A 143 5.91 -18.98 -13.96
N HIS A 144 5.82 -20.19 -14.52
CA HIS A 144 4.70 -21.11 -14.27
C HIS A 144 4.64 -21.58 -12.80
N ASN A 145 5.78 -21.61 -12.11
CA ASN A 145 5.88 -22.05 -10.72
C ASN A 145 5.87 -20.91 -9.69
N LEU A 146 5.88 -19.63 -10.12
CA LEU A 146 5.74 -18.49 -9.20
C LEU A 146 4.41 -18.57 -8.44
N ARG A 147 4.47 -18.34 -7.12
CA ARG A 147 3.29 -18.29 -6.25
C ARG A 147 3.40 -17.06 -5.36
N PRO A 148 2.27 -16.38 -5.08
CA PRO A 148 2.25 -15.34 -4.07
C PRO A 148 2.52 -15.96 -2.69
N TRP A 149 3.04 -15.16 -1.76
CA TRP A 149 3.48 -15.62 -0.44
C TRP A 149 2.38 -16.32 0.37
N ASN A 150 1.11 -15.96 0.14
CA ASN A 150 -0.05 -16.51 0.84
C ASN A 150 -0.60 -17.82 0.22
N LYS A 151 0.03 -18.34 -0.85
CA LYS A 151 -0.27 -19.66 -1.41
C LYS A 151 0.97 -20.53 -1.23
N GLY A 152 0.91 -21.46 -0.27
CA GLY A 152 2.02 -22.35 0.06
C GLY A 152 2.64 -23.01 -1.18
N ARG A 153 3.95 -23.24 -1.14
CA ARG A 153 4.60 -24.12 -2.12
C ARG A 153 3.92 -25.47 -1.99
N LYS A 154 3.26 -25.95 -3.05
CA LYS A 154 2.97 -27.37 -3.14
C LYS A 154 4.32 -28.03 -3.33
N ASP A 155 4.89 -28.59 -2.26
CA ASP A 155 6.01 -29.49 -2.40
C ASP A 155 5.59 -30.53 -3.44
N ARG A 156 6.31 -30.59 -4.56
CA ARG A 156 6.17 -31.69 -5.52
C ARG A 156 6.75 -32.94 -4.86
N GLN A 157 6.09 -33.47 -3.83
CA GLN A 157 6.33 -34.84 -3.40
C GLN A 157 5.62 -35.77 -4.39
N ASN A 158 6.38 -36.76 -4.85
CA ASN A 158 6.01 -37.89 -5.71
C ASN A 158 6.18 -37.69 -7.22
N GLY A 159 7.42 -37.45 -7.64
CA GLY A 159 7.97 -38.28 -8.70
C GLY A 159 8.31 -39.64 -8.09
N LYS A 160 7.47 -40.65 -8.28
CA LYS A 160 7.91 -42.04 -8.13
C LYS A 160 8.56 -42.48 -9.44
N PRO A 161 9.64 -43.29 -9.37
CA PRO A 161 10.30 -43.84 -10.56
C PRO A 161 9.36 -44.72 -11.37
#